data_AF-A0A852H387-F1
#
_entry.id   AF-A0A852H387-F1
#
_cell.length_a   1.000
_cell.length_b   1.000
_cell.length_c   1.000
_cell.angle_alpha   90.00
_cell.angle_beta   90.00
_cell.angle_gamma   90.00
#
_symmetry.space_group_name_H-M   'P 1'
#
loop_
_entity.id
_entity.type
_entity.pdbx_description
1 polymer ?
#
loop_
_entity_poly.entity_id
_entity_poly.type
_entity_poly.pdbx_seq_one_letter_code
_entity_poly.pdbx_strand_id
1 'polypeptide(L)'
;MDTGTAATVKISELREIPPQFLREVIAIPPQAIKCCLADLPPNTGMWTPDAVLWLRDTVMNCSEFSMKVVKQDGSKGITHIYLFAPENFPDTDRSVNRQIKNADLWKHQKDVFLSVTPSGTNSTKVTSDAVSALQLTSGRVEKSLSDSAREPSSAASTIDMPPPLPLSKTGELMDVYVSVACHPGHFIVQPWKELHNLEALMEEMILYYSRAEDKPVNVEKNKLYAAKIENQWYRVIIKGILRNGFLSVYELDYGKHEFVSIEKVRPLMDTFRKLPFQAITAQLAG
;
A
#
# COMPACT_ATOMS: atom_id res chain seq x y z
N MET A 1 -19.04 -1.76 17.53
CA MET A 1 -18.95 -0.82 18.67
C MET A 1 -17.65 -0.98 19.42
N ASP A 2 -17.13 -2.21 19.54
CA ASP A 2 -16.04 -2.47 20.48
C ASP A 2 -14.66 -2.57 19.83
N THR A 3 -14.58 -2.87 18.54
CA THR A 3 -13.31 -3.02 17.81
C THR A 3 -12.97 -1.81 16.93
N GLY A 4 -13.92 -0.90 16.71
CA GLY A 4 -13.74 0.24 15.78
C GLY A 4 -13.69 -0.14 14.30
N THR A 5 -13.86 -1.42 13.95
CA THR A 5 -13.87 -1.91 12.57
C THR A 5 -15.18 -1.54 11.87
N ALA A 6 -15.09 -0.96 10.68
CA ALA A 6 -16.23 -0.79 9.78
C ALA A 6 -16.32 -1.99 8.83
N ALA A 7 -17.53 -2.50 8.61
CA ALA A 7 -17.79 -3.59 7.68
C ALA A 7 -19.10 -3.34 6.92
N THR A 8 -19.13 -3.74 5.65
CA THR A 8 -20.36 -3.82 4.87
C THR A 8 -20.91 -5.23 4.98
N VAL A 9 -22.12 -5.37 5.50
CA VAL A 9 -22.77 -6.67 5.75
C VAL A 9 -24.11 -6.72 5.04
N LYS A 10 -24.51 -7.91 4.56
CA LYS A 10 -25.84 -8.08 3.96
C LYS A 10 -26.90 -8.07 5.07
N ILE A 11 -28.09 -7.56 4.76
CA ILE A 11 -29.21 -7.57 5.72
C ILE A 11 -29.53 -8.99 6.19
N SER A 12 -29.39 -9.99 5.31
CA SER A 12 -29.59 -11.41 5.64
C SER A 12 -28.59 -11.98 6.64
N GLU A 13 -27.44 -11.34 6.81
CA GLU A 13 -26.38 -11.75 7.75
C GLU A 13 -26.54 -11.08 9.12
N LEU A 14 -27.41 -10.07 9.22
CA LEU A 14 -27.71 -9.42 10.50
C LEU A 14 -28.59 -10.32 11.37
N ARG A 15 -28.29 -10.34 12.66
CA ARG A 15 -29.08 -11.02 13.69
C ARG A 15 -29.50 -10.00 14.73
N GLU A 16 -30.76 -10.06 15.14
CA GLU A 16 -31.22 -9.31 16.30
C GLU A 16 -30.60 -9.87 17.57
N ILE A 17 -30.27 -8.99 18.51
CA ILE A 17 -29.85 -9.39 19.85
C ILE A 17 -31.10 -9.88 20.59
N PRO A 18 -31.12 -11.15 21.08
CA PRO A 18 -32.28 -11.67 21.78
C PRO A 18 -32.64 -10.81 23.03
N PRO A 19 -33.93 -10.55 23.30
CA PRO A 19 -34.36 -9.61 24.35
C PRO A 19 -33.78 -9.90 25.73
N GLN A 20 -33.57 -11.18 26.07
CA GLN A 20 -32.97 -11.59 27.35
C GLN A 20 -31.53 -11.09 27.55
N PHE A 21 -30.79 -10.81 26.47
CA PHE A 21 -29.41 -10.32 26.52
C PHE A 21 -29.29 -8.80 26.35
N LEU A 22 -30.36 -8.10 25.94
CA LEU A 22 -30.31 -6.67 25.64
C LEU A 22 -29.85 -5.83 26.84
N ARG A 23 -30.33 -6.14 28.05
CA ARG A 23 -29.93 -5.38 29.25
C ARG A 23 -28.44 -5.50 29.53
N GLU A 24 -27.88 -6.69 29.38
CA GLU A 24 -26.46 -6.95 29.61
C GLU A 24 -25.59 -6.30 28.53
N VAL A 25 -26.02 -6.40 27.26
CA VAL A 25 -25.28 -5.82 26.13
C VAL A 25 -25.26 -4.29 26.16
N ILE A 26 -26.38 -3.66 26.53
CA ILE A 26 -26.48 -2.18 26.58
C ILE A 26 -25.81 -1.60 27.84
N ALA A 27 -25.64 -2.40 28.90
CA ALA A 27 -24.98 -1.95 30.13
C ALA A 27 -23.51 -1.58 29.91
N ILE A 28 -22.86 -2.20 28.92
CA ILE A 28 -21.47 -1.91 28.55
C ILE A 28 -21.47 -0.88 27.41
N PRO A 29 -20.93 0.33 27.60
CA PRO A 29 -20.84 1.31 26.53
C PRO A 29 -19.92 0.82 25.40
N PRO A 30 -19.96 1.41 24.20
CA PRO A 30 -19.02 1.08 23.13
C PRO A 30 -17.58 1.19 23.61
N GLN A 31 -16.80 0.11 23.43
CA GLN A 31 -15.43 0.06 23.96
C GLN A 31 -14.39 0.71 23.03
N ALA A 32 -14.71 0.89 21.74
CA ALA A 32 -13.80 1.55 20.81
C ALA A 32 -13.86 3.08 20.94
N ILE A 33 -12.70 3.70 21.18
CA ILE A 33 -12.58 5.17 21.28
C ILE A 33 -12.06 5.72 19.95
N LYS A 34 -12.85 6.57 19.30
CA LYS A 34 -12.41 7.32 18.12
C LYS A 34 -11.45 8.43 18.54
N CYS A 35 -10.19 8.32 18.10
CA CYS A 35 -9.14 9.27 18.43
C CYS A 35 -8.23 9.58 17.23
N CYS A 36 -7.42 10.63 17.38
CA CYS A 36 -6.35 10.96 16.45
C CYS A 36 -5.13 11.49 17.20
N LEU A 37 -3.95 11.37 16.59
CA LEU A 37 -2.72 11.91 17.14
C LEU A 37 -2.77 13.46 17.13
N ALA A 38 -2.55 14.07 18.29
CA ALA A 38 -2.40 15.51 18.47
C ALA A 38 -1.10 16.05 17.83
N ASP A 39 -1.10 17.34 17.52
CA ASP A 39 0.07 18.15 17.13
C ASP A 39 0.85 17.70 15.89
N LEU A 40 0.21 16.92 15.00
CA LEU A 40 0.70 16.59 13.66
C LEU A 40 0.52 17.77 12.68
N PRO A 41 1.28 17.82 11.56
CA PRO A 41 1.25 18.95 10.63
C PRO A 41 -0.17 19.26 10.09
N PRO A 42 -0.60 20.54 10.11
CA PRO A 42 -1.84 20.97 9.48
C PRO A 42 -1.69 20.86 7.95
N ASN A 43 -2.67 20.26 7.27
CA ASN A 43 -2.67 19.82 5.85
C ASN A 43 -2.33 18.35 5.59
N THR A 44 -2.18 17.53 6.64
CA THR A 44 -2.10 16.06 6.52
C THR A 44 -3.49 15.46 6.25
N GLY A 45 -4.21 15.97 5.24
CA GLY A 45 -5.51 15.39 4.85
C GLY A 45 -5.38 13.91 4.47
N MET A 46 -4.19 13.51 4.01
CA MET A 46 -3.79 12.13 3.80
C MET A 46 -2.39 11.92 4.40
N TRP A 47 -2.20 10.80 5.08
CA TRP A 47 -0.88 10.38 5.55
C TRP A 47 -0.07 9.84 4.37
N THR A 48 1.24 10.09 4.35
CA THR A 48 2.13 9.48 3.35
C THR A 48 2.22 7.97 3.61
N PRO A 49 2.46 7.13 2.56
CA PRO A 49 2.65 5.70 2.75
C PRO A 49 3.75 5.37 3.78
N ASP A 50 4.84 6.13 3.79
CA ASP A 50 5.94 5.92 4.73
C ASP A 50 5.56 6.30 6.17
N ALA A 51 4.78 7.36 6.39
CA ALA A 51 4.26 7.70 7.72
C ALA A 51 3.28 6.63 8.23
N VAL A 52 2.42 6.10 7.35
CA VAL A 52 1.51 5.00 7.69
C VAL A 52 2.31 3.75 8.05
N LEU A 53 3.30 3.36 7.23
CA LEU A 53 4.15 2.20 7.47
C LEU A 53 4.92 2.33 8.79
N TRP A 54 5.51 3.50 9.05
CA TRP A 54 6.24 3.75 10.28
C TRP A 54 5.35 3.65 11.52
N LEU A 55 4.16 4.25 11.48
CA LEU A 55 3.24 4.18 12.63
C LEU A 55 2.84 2.74 12.88
N ARG A 56 2.50 2.02 11.81
CA ARG A 56 2.10 0.61 11.89
C ARG A 56 3.22 -0.27 12.43
N ASP A 57 4.46 -0.09 11.97
CA ASP A 57 5.61 -0.80 12.56
C ASP A 57 5.81 -0.42 14.02
N THR A 58 5.63 0.84 14.39
CA THR A 58 5.76 1.25 15.79
C THR A 58 4.70 0.60 16.69
N VAL A 59 3.42 0.59 16.27
CA VAL A 59 2.32 0.05 17.08
C VAL A 59 2.25 -1.48 17.08
N MET A 60 2.62 -2.15 15.99
CA MET A 60 2.56 -3.61 15.90
C MET A 60 3.73 -4.32 16.59
N ASN A 61 4.79 -3.58 16.93
CA ASN A 61 5.95 -4.10 17.68
C ASN A 61 5.83 -3.86 19.19
N CYS A 62 4.68 -3.37 19.69
CA CYS A 62 4.48 -3.10 21.10
C CYS A 62 3.09 -3.57 21.53
N SER A 63 3.00 -4.33 22.63
CA SER A 63 1.76 -4.95 23.08
C SER A 63 0.83 -3.98 23.81
N GLU A 64 1.37 -2.91 24.37
CA GLU A 64 0.62 -2.01 25.26
C GLU A 64 1.02 -0.56 24.99
N PHE A 65 0.04 0.34 25.06
CA PHE A 65 0.27 1.77 24.93
C PHE A 65 -0.48 2.52 26.03
N SER A 66 0.14 3.58 26.51
CA SER A 66 -0.54 4.59 27.32
C SER A 66 -0.96 5.75 26.43
N MET A 67 -2.11 6.37 26.71
CA MET A 67 -2.56 7.57 26.02
C MET A 67 -2.81 8.74 26.99
N LYS A 68 -2.48 9.95 26.56
CA LYS A 68 -2.84 11.20 27.23
C LYS A 68 -3.81 11.97 26.34
N VAL A 69 -5.00 12.25 26.86
CA VAL A 69 -6.00 13.07 26.16
C VAL A 69 -5.61 14.55 26.27
N VAL A 70 -5.62 15.25 25.15
CA VAL A 70 -5.26 16.68 25.08
C VAL A 70 -6.45 17.56 24.77
N LYS A 71 -7.32 17.10 23.86
CA LYS A 71 -8.50 17.85 23.42
C LYS A 71 -9.60 16.88 23.00
N GLN A 72 -10.83 17.23 23.33
CA GLN A 72 -12.02 16.50 22.87
C GLN A 72 -12.82 17.39 21.92
N ASP A 73 -13.00 16.93 20.69
CA ASP A 73 -13.88 17.60 19.72
C ASP A 73 -15.28 16.97 19.81
N GLY A 74 -16.14 17.58 20.63
CA GLY A 74 -17.52 17.13 20.84
C GLY A 74 -18.39 17.17 19.58
N SER A 75 -18.04 18.01 18.59
CA SER A 75 -18.82 18.12 17.35
C SER A 75 -18.55 16.96 16.38
N LYS A 76 -17.33 16.41 16.40
CA LYS A 76 -16.90 15.31 15.51
C LYS A 76 -16.81 13.95 16.23
N GLY A 77 -16.94 13.95 17.55
CA GLY A 77 -16.72 12.77 18.39
C GLY A 77 -15.29 12.24 18.29
N ILE A 78 -14.29 13.13 18.09
CA ILE A 78 -12.88 12.75 17.94
C ILE A 78 -12.07 13.28 19.13
N THR A 79 -11.30 12.40 19.75
CA THR A 79 -10.39 12.74 20.84
C THR A 79 -8.96 12.88 20.32
N HIS A 80 -8.32 14.02 20.57
CA HIS A 80 -6.90 14.23 20.26
C HIS A 80 -6.03 13.72 21.39
N ILE A 81 -5.08 12.85 21.07
CA ILE A 81 -4.26 12.16 22.05
C ILE A 81 -2.76 12.27 21.77
N TYR A 82 -1.97 12.14 22.83
CA TYR A 82 -0.58 11.67 22.75
C TYR A 82 -0.54 10.17 23.06
N LEU A 83 0.19 9.40 22.26
CA LEU A 83 0.36 7.96 22.44
C LEU A 83 1.81 7.65 22.88
N PHE A 84 1.98 6.73 23.83
CA PHE A 84 3.27 6.40 24.44
C PHE A 84 3.45 4.89 24.53
N ALA A 85 4.61 4.41 24.10
CA ALA A 85 5.07 3.08 24.49
C ALA A 85 5.31 3.05 26.02
N PRO A 86 5.28 1.87 26.68
CA PRO A 86 5.31 1.75 28.14
C PRO A 86 6.53 2.46 28.77
N GLU A 87 7.70 2.30 28.16
CA GLU A 87 9.00 2.86 28.58
C GLU A 87 9.11 4.39 28.41
N ASN A 88 8.15 5.02 27.74
CA ASN A 88 8.23 6.43 27.33
C ASN A 88 7.19 7.31 28.03
N PHE A 89 6.25 6.74 28.76
CA PHE A 89 5.24 7.51 29.47
C PHE A 89 5.82 8.17 30.74
N PRO A 90 5.50 9.44 31.07
CA PRO A 90 4.66 10.41 30.35
C PRO A 90 5.46 11.43 29.50
N ASP A 91 6.70 11.13 29.13
CA ASP A 91 7.58 12.07 28.42
C ASP A 91 7.05 12.39 27.01
N THR A 92 6.58 13.62 26.84
CA THR A 92 5.94 14.09 25.60
C THR A 92 6.90 14.08 24.41
N ASP A 93 8.20 14.33 24.63
CA ASP A 93 9.20 14.33 23.57
C ASP A 93 9.49 12.92 23.05
N ARG A 94 9.24 11.90 23.87
CA ARG A 94 9.34 10.47 23.52
C ARG A 94 8.02 9.85 23.09
N SER A 95 6.96 10.64 22.94
CA SER A 95 5.66 10.17 22.42
C SER A 95 5.74 9.76 20.94
N VAL A 96 4.84 8.86 20.52
CA VAL A 96 4.69 8.47 19.10
C VAL A 96 4.43 9.69 18.22
N ASN A 97 3.66 10.66 18.71
CA ASN A 97 3.33 11.90 18.02
C ASN A 97 4.58 12.73 17.67
N ARG A 98 5.50 12.90 18.63
CA ARG A 98 6.74 13.66 18.41
C ARG A 98 7.72 12.90 17.54
N GLN A 99 7.84 11.60 17.75
CA GLN A 99 8.69 10.74 16.94
C GLN A 99 8.28 10.76 15.46
N ILE A 100 7.00 10.56 15.15
CA ILE A 100 6.53 10.56 13.75
C ILE A 100 6.64 11.95 13.11
N LYS A 101 6.37 13.01 13.86
CA LYS A 101 6.48 14.39 13.37
C LYS A 101 7.91 14.76 12.99
N ASN A 102 8.88 14.31 13.78
CA ASN A 102 10.29 14.62 13.58
C ASN A 102 10.97 13.68 12.58
N ALA A 103 10.29 12.60 12.17
CA ALA A 103 10.80 11.69 11.16
C ALA A 103 10.68 12.30 9.75
N ASP A 104 11.62 11.99 8.87
CA ASP A 104 11.64 12.46 7.47
C ASP A 104 10.66 11.65 6.59
N LEU A 105 9.40 11.56 7.01
CA LEU A 105 8.35 10.72 6.41
C LEU A 105 7.30 11.53 5.65
N TRP A 106 7.28 12.84 5.81
CA TRP A 106 6.20 13.72 5.31
C TRP A 106 6.45 14.25 3.90
N LYS A 107 7.61 13.93 3.30
CA LYS A 107 7.90 14.23 1.90
C LYS A 107 7.09 13.29 1.02
N HIS A 108 6.17 13.85 0.23
CA HIS A 108 5.37 13.06 -0.70
C HIS A 108 6.26 12.52 -1.81
N GLN A 109 6.53 11.21 -1.79
CA GLN A 109 7.13 10.51 -2.91
C GLN A 109 6.03 9.94 -3.80
N LYS A 110 6.18 10.03 -5.13
CA LYS A 110 5.26 9.36 -6.05
C LYS A 110 5.39 7.86 -5.84
N ASP A 111 4.29 7.18 -5.54
CA ASP A 111 4.28 5.72 -5.44
C ASP A 111 4.39 5.14 -6.87
N VAL A 112 5.64 4.88 -7.28
CA VAL A 112 6.08 4.62 -8.66
C VAL A 112 5.31 3.47 -9.34
N PHE A 113 4.68 2.58 -8.57
CA PHE A 113 4.06 1.35 -9.07
C PHE A 113 2.54 1.43 -9.31
N LEU A 114 1.84 2.44 -8.80
CA LEU A 114 0.38 2.57 -8.98
C LEU A 114 -0.02 3.70 -9.92
N SER A 115 0.92 4.56 -10.30
CA SER A 115 0.70 5.61 -11.30
C SER A 115 1.06 5.11 -12.71
N VAL A 116 0.20 4.29 -13.32
CA VAL A 116 0.24 4.13 -14.78
C VAL A 116 -0.39 5.39 -15.38
N THR A 117 0.41 6.43 -15.59
CA THR A 117 0.01 7.53 -16.48
C THR A 117 0.26 7.07 -17.92
N PRO A 118 -0.72 7.20 -18.84
CA PRO A 118 -0.48 6.96 -20.25
C PRO A 118 0.55 7.99 -20.73
N SER A 119 1.79 7.55 -20.97
CA SER A 119 2.81 8.41 -21.57
C SER A 119 2.44 8.63 -23.03
N GLY A 120 1.99 9.84 -23.34
CA GLY A 120 1.67 10.26 -24.70
C GLY A 120 1.64 11.77 -24.83
N THR A 121 2.81 12.38 -25.05
CA THR A 121 3.09 13.38 -26.10
C THR A 121 4.37 14.13 -25.77
N ASN A 122 5.45 13.79 -26.48
CA ASN A 122 6.59 14.70 -26.62
C ASN A 122 6.12 15.90 -27.44
N SER A 123 6.12 17.08 -26.83
CA SER A 123 6.12 18.34 -27.57
C SER A 123 7.40 19.11 -27.24
N THR A 124 8.08 19.45 -28.33
CA THR A 124 9.41 20.02 -28.42
C THR A 124 9.45 21.50 -28.02
N LYS A 125 10.41 21.86 -27.18
CA LYS A 125 11.23 23.09 -27.13
C LYS A 125 12.01 23.02 -25.81
N VAL A 126 13.32 23.14 -25.78
CA VAL A 126 14.02 24.43 -25.87
C VAL A 126 15.48 24.21 -26.30
N THR A 127 15.92 25.10 -27.16
CA THR A 127 17.28 25.34 -27.63
C THR A 127 18.20 25.91 -26.54
N SER A 128 19.43 25.41 -26.54
CA SER A 128 20.72 26.08 -26.31
C SER A 128 20.94 26.99 -25.08
N ASP A 129 22.04 26.63 -24.42
CA ASP A 129 23.09 27.49 -23.84
C ASP A 129 23.24 27.55 -22.31
N ALA A 130 24.46 27.15 -21.93
CA ALA A 130 25.39 27.82 -21.02
C ALA A 130 25.80 27.09 -19.73
N VAL A 131 26.90 26.33 -19.88
CA VAL A 131 28.18 26.37 -19.13
C VAL A 131 28.14 26.48 -17.60
N SER A 132 28.72 25.46 -16.93
CA SER A 132 29.92 25.54 -16.07
C SER A 132 30.14 24.19 -15.38
N ALA A 133 31.05 23.35 -15.87
CA ALA A 133 32.48 23.33 -15.55
C ALA A 133 32.78 22.77 -14.14
N LEU A 134 33.38 21.59 -14.10
CA LEU A 134 34.56 21.29 -13.28
C LEU A 134 35.27 20.07 -13.90
N GLN A 135 36.50 20.30 -14.34
CA GLN A 135 37.37 19.38 -15.06
C GLN A 135 38.75 19.46 -14.39
N LEU A 136 39.29 18.32 -13.97
CA LEU A 136 40.71 18.04 -13.70
C LEU A 136 40.87 16.53 -13.97
N THR A 137 41.88 15.99 -14.66
CA THR A 137 43.08 16.49 -15.33
C THR A 137 43.55 15.40 -16.31
N SER A 138 44.30 15.84 -17.30
CA SER A 138 44.75 15.13 -18.51
C SER A 138 45.90 14.13 -18.29
N GLY A 139 45.94 13.09 -19.16
CA GLY A 139 47.09 12.21 -19.39
C GLY A 139 46.87 11.35 -20.64
N ARG A 140 47.48 11.75 -21.77
CA ARG A 140 47.38 11.19 -23.13
C ARG A 140 48.56 10.24 -23.39
N VAL A 141 48.37 9.15 -24.15
CA VAL A 141 49.18 8.71 -25.33
C VAL A 141 48.69 7.34 -25.88
N GLU A 142 48.30 7.41 -27.17
CA GLU A 142 48.42 6.49 -28.32
C GLU A 142 47.82 5.05 -28.39
N LYS A 143 46.80 4.97 -29.27
CA LYS A 143 46.52 4.01 -30.37
C LYS A 143 47.23 2.64 -30.41
N SER A 144 46.41 1.59 -30.36
CA SER A 144 46.52 0.45 -31.29
C SER A 144 45.13 -0.12 -31.60
N LEU A 145 44.82 -0.29 -32.89
CA LEU A 145 43.59 -0.86 -33.42
C LEU A 145 43.63 -2.38 -33.29
N SER A 146 42.58 -2.99 -32.72
CA SER A 146 42.24 -4.39 -32.97
C SER A 146 40.75 -4.58 -32.79
N ASP A 147 40.12 -4.97 -33.90
CA ASP A 147 38.70 -5.20 -34.12
C ASP A 147 38.27 -6.50 -33.43
N SER A 148 37.26 -6.43 -32.56
CA SER A 148 36.52 -7.60 -32.07
C SER A 148 35.24 -7.15 -31.39
N ALA A 149 34.13 -7.38 -32.09
CA ALA A 149 32.78 -7.19 -31.63
C ALA A 149 32.56 -7.87 -30.26
N ARG A 150 32.33 -7.05 -29.24
CA ARG A 150 31.78 -7.48 -27.94
C ARG A 150 30.49 -6.72 -27.71
N GLU A 151 29.40 -7.46 -27.82
CA GLU A 151 28.06 -7.15 -27.33
C GLU A 151 28.11 -6.44 -25.96
N PRO A 152 27.46 -5.29 -25.77
CA PRO A 152 27.25 -4.73 -24.45
C PRO A 152 26.18 -5.54 -23.73
N SER A 153 26.61 -6.31 -22.73
CA SER A 153 25.74 -6.90 -21.71
C SER A 153 24.97 -5.78 -20.98
N SER A 154 23.74 -5.51 -21.42
CA SER A 154 22.78 -4.74 -20.64
C SER A 154 22.10 -5.66 -19.63
N ALA A 155 22.75 -5.89 -18.49
CA ALA A 155 22.08 -6.46 -17.33
C ALA A 155 21.25 -5.36 -16.63
N ALA A 156 20.19 -4.91 -17.28
CA ALA A 156 19.06 -4.31 -16.59
C ALA A 156 18.11 -5.46 -16.24
N SER A 157 17.93 -5.76 -14.96
CA SER A 157 16.94 -6.73 -14.50
C SER A 157 15.54 -6.26 -14.92
N THR A 158 15.06 -6.76 -16.05
CA THR A 158 13.69 -6.58 -16.49
C THR A 158 12.79 -7.24 -15.46
N ILE A 159 12.15 -6.44 -14.62
CA ILE A 159 11.01 -6.89 -13.83
C ILE A 159 10.00 -7.36 -14.88
N ASP A 160 9.72 -8.65 -14.93
CA ASP A 160 8.70 -9.23 -15.81
C ASP A 160 7.32 -8.86 -15.24
N MET A 161 6.99 -7.58 -15.38
CA MET A 161 5.71 -7.00 -15.02
C MET A 161 4.66 -7.52 -16.01
N PRO A 162 3.45 -7.85 -15.55
CA PRO A 162 2.36 -8.15 -16.46
C PRO A 162 2.14 -6.99 -17.43
N PRO A 163 1.55 -7.26 -18.61
CA PRO A 163 1.16 -6.20 -19.53
C PRO A 163 0.24 -5.19 -18.81
N PRO A 164 0.38 -3.88 -19.09
CA PRO A 164 -0.50 -2.88 -18.52
C PRO A 164 -1.94 -3.16 -18.96
N LEU A 165 -2.88 -2.93 -18.05
CA LEU A 165 -4.29 -3.09 -18.34
C LEU A 165 -4.73 -2.11 -19.45
N PRO A 166 -5.37 -2.57 -20.53
CA PRO A 166 -5.87 -1.67 -21.56
C PRO A 166 -7.03 -0.81 -21.01
N LEU A 167 -6.76 0.48 -20.81
CA LEU A 167 -7.77 1.46 -20.40
C LEU A 167 -8.59 1.93 -21.62
N SER A 168 -9.88 2.21 -21.41
CA SER A 168 -10.73 2.84 -22.43
C SER A 168 -10.18 4.21 -22.82
N LYS A 169 -10.45 4.63 -24.06
CA LYS A 169 -9.97 5.92 -24.55
C LYS A 169 -10.75 7.07 -23.90
N THR A 170 -10.17 8.26 -23.94
CA THR A 170 -10.84 9.48 -23.48
C THR A 170 -12.19 9.64 -24.17
N GLY A 171 -13.27 9.78 -23.37
CA GLY A 171 -14.64 9.94 -23.84
C GLY A 171 -15.41 8.64 -24.05
N GLU A 172 -14.78 7.47 -23.90
CA GLU A 172 -15.46 6.18 -23.96
C GLU A 172 -16.03 5.77 -22.59
N LEU A 173 -17.13 5.02 -22.61
CA LEU A 173 -17.74 4.44 -21.41
C LEU A 173 -17.11 3.08 -21.10
N MET A 174 -17.01 2.77 -19.82
CA MET A 174 -16.48 1.51 -19.33
C MET A 174 -17.28 1.05 -18.11
N ASP A 175 -17.80 -0.17 -18.17
CA ASP A 175 -18.42 -0.80 -17.00
C ASP A 175 -17.33 -1.20 -16.01
N VAL A 176 -17.51 -0.79 -14.76
CA VAL A 176 -16.55 -1.01 -13.69
C VAL A 176 -17.22 -1.49 -12.41
N TYR A 177 -16.47 -2.22 -11.61
CA TYR A 177 -16.79 -2.55 -10.22
C TYR A 177 -15.91 -1.72 -9.28
N VAL A 178 -16.50 -1.08 -8.26
CA VAL A 178 -15.73 -0.32 -7.26
C VAL A 178 -15.32 -1.26 -6.13
N SER A 179 -14.03 -1.63 -6.08
CA SER A 179 -13.52 -2.60 -5.11
C SER A 179 -13.17 -1.97 -3.75
N VAL A 180 -12.74 -0.71 -3.75
CA VAL A 180 -12.41 0.05 -2.54
C VAL A 180 -12.82 1.50 -2.75
N ALA A 181 -13.57 2.09 -1.81
CA ALA A 181 -13.90 3.51 -1.82
C ALA A 181 -13.54 4.14 -0.47
N CYS A 182 -12.48 4.95 -0.44
CA CYS A 182 -12.04 5.60 0.80
C CYS A 182 -12.34 7.11 0.81
N HIS A 183 -12.31 7.76 -0.35
CA HIS A 183 -12.57 9.19 -0.51
C HIS A 183 -12.97 9.49 -1.97
N PRO A 184 -13.78 10.53 -2.26
CA PRO A 184 -14.12 10.91 -3.65
C PRO A 184 -12.90 11.14 -4.57
N GLY A 185 -11.81 11.63 -3.99
CA GLY A 185 -10.52 11.83 -4.65
C GLY A 185 -9.60 10.60 -4.71
N HIS A 186 -10.00 9.46 -4.13
CA HIS A 186 -9.22 8.22 -4.16
C HIS A 186 -10.09 6.99 -3.91
N PHE A 187 -10.31 6.21 -4.95
CA PHE A 187 -10.96 4.90 -4.89
C PHE A 187 -10.34 3.97 -5.94
N ILE A 188 -10.65 2.69 -5.84
CA ILE A 188 -10.16 1.64 -6.72
C ILE A 188 -11.32 1.05 -7.51
N VAL A 189 -11.13 0.90 -8.82
CA VAL A 189 -12.07 0.24 -9.72
C VAL A 189 -11.43 -0.93 -10.46
N GLN A 190 -12.25 -1.91 -10.81
CA GLN A 190 -11.91 -3.07 -11.62
C GLN A 190 -12.75 -3.08 -12.89
N PRO A 191 -12.20 -3.44 -14.06
CA PRO A 191 -12.98 -3.64 -15.28
C PRO A 191 -14.02 -4.74 -15.11
N TRP A 192 -15.29 -4.43 -15.35
CA TRP A 192 -16.35 -5.44 -15.24
C TRP A 192 -16.13 -6.62 -16.19
N LYS A 193 -15.68 -6.34 -17.41
CA LYS A 193 -15.39 -7.36 -18.44
C LYS A 193 -14.31 -8.37 -18.04
N GLU A 194 -13.41 -8.02 -17.11
CA GLU A 194 -12.29 -8.86 -16.69
C GLU A 194 -12.59 -9.64 -15.41
N LEU A 195 -13.73 -9.42 -14.74
CA LEU A 195 -14.04 -10.07 -13.46
C LEU A 195 -13.98 -11.59 -13.55
N HIS A 196 -14.52 -12.19 -14.62
CA HIS A 196 -14.46 -13.63 -14.83
C HIS A 196 -13.02 -14.14 -15.04
N ASN A 197 -12.16 -13.36 -15.71
CA ASN A 197 -10.74 -13.70 -15.88
C ASN A 197 -9.99 -13.63 -14.53
N LEU A 198 -10.33 -12.65 -13.70
CA LEU A 198 -9.79 -12.52 -12.34
C LEU A 198 -10.23 -13.68 -11.46
N GLU A 199 -11.50 -14.06 -11.50
CA GLU A 199 -12.03 -15.23 -10.77
C GLU A 199 -11.32 -16.51 -11.17
N ALA A 200 -11.18 -16.78 -12.48
CA ALA A 200 -10.44 -17.93 -12.98
C ALA A 200 -8.97 -17.93 -12.50
N LEU A 201 -8.29 -16.78 -12.55
CA LEU A 201 -6.93 -16.63 -12.03
C LEU A 201 -6.85 -16.95 -10.54
N MET A 202 -7.80 -16.46 -9.73
CA MET A 202 -7.84 -16.74 -8.30
C MET A 202 -8.00 -18.23 -8.03
N GLU A 203 -8.88 -18.92 -8.75
CA GLU A 203 -9.08 -20.36 -8.62
C GLU A 203 -7.82 -21.15 -8.99
N GLU A 204 -7.15 -20.80 -10.09
CA GLU A 204 -5.89 -21.42 -10.49
C GLU A 204 -4.79 -21.20 -9.43
N MET A 205 -4.70 -19.99 -8.87
CA MET A 205 -3.75 -19.69 -7.79
C MET A 205 -4.04 -20.51 -6.54
N ILE A 206 -5.31 -20.69 -6.15
CA ILE A 206 -5.70 -21.56 -5.03
C ILE A 206 -5.21 -22.98 -5.28
N LEU A 207 -5.52 -23.55 -6.45
CA LEU A 207 -5.16 -24.92 -6.80
C LEU A 207 -3.65 -25.15 -6.78
N TYR A 208 -2.89 -24.18 -7.29
CA TYR A 208 -1.44 -24.25 -7.33
C TYR A 208 -0.80 -24.10 -5.95
N TYR A 209 -1.03 -22.97 -5.27
CA TYR A 209 -0.32 -22.66 -4.02
C TYR A 209 -0.82 -23.47 -2.82
N SER A 210 -2.03 -24.02 -2.86
CA SER A 210 -2.49 -24.93 -1.78
C SER A 210 -1.79 -26.29 -1.81
N ARG A 211 -1.13 -26.64 -2.92
CA ARG A 211 -0.34 -27.87 -3.07
C ARG A 211 1.17 -27.62 -2.99
N ALA A 212 1.59 -26.36 -3.07
CA ALA A 212 2.99 -25.99 -3.09
C ALA A 212 3.61 -26.19 -1.70
N GLU A 213 4.89 -26.59 -1.68
CA GLU A 213 5.65 -26.70 -0.44
C GLU A 213 5.89 -25.33 0.19
N ASP A 214 5.83 -25.28 1.52
CA ASP A 214 6.16 -24.10 2.30
C ASP A 214 7.68 -23.90 2.31
N LYS A 215 8.18 -23.13 1.34
CA LYS A 215 9.59 -22.73 1.28
C LYS A 215 9.76 -21.29 1.75
N PRO A 216 10.71 -21.02 2.66
CA PRO A 216 11.09 -19.66 3.00
C PRO A 216 11.49 -18.88 1.74
N VAL A 217 10.99 -17.66 1.63
CA VAL A 217 11.30 -16.76 0.52
C VAL A 217 12.06 -15.57 1.07
N ASN A 218 13.15 -15.19 0.40
CA ASN A 218 13.79 -13.90 0.67
C ASN A 218 12.90 -12.80 0.07
N VAL A 219 12.23 -12.05 0.93
CA VAL A 219 11.26 -11.04 0.52
C VAL A 219 11.94 -9.69 0.35
N GLU A 220 11.65 -9.02 -0.77
CA GLU A 220 12.17 -7.71 -1.09
C GLU A 220 11.03 -6.69 -1.27
N LYS A 221 11.23 -5.47 -0.76
CA LYS A 221 10.31 -4.35 -0.98
C LYS A 221 10.22 -4.05 -2.48
N ASN A 222 9.01 -3.68 -2.93
CA ASN A 222 8.66 -3.35 -4.31
C ASN A 222 8.78 -4.52 -5.32
N LYS A 223 8.75 -5.77 -4.85
CA LYS A 223 8.66 -6.96 -5.72
C LYS A 223 7.31 -7.67 -5.62
N LEU A 224 7.00 -8.44 -6.68
CA LEU A 224 5.74 -9.18 -6.85
C LEU A 224 5.80 -10.56 -6.18
N TYR A 225 4.74 -10.90 -5.45
CA TYR A 225 4.58 -12.19 -4.78
C TYR A 225 3.13 -12.65 -4.82
N ALA A 226 2.91 -13.91 -4.45
CA ALA A 226 1.61 -14.43 -4.06
C ALA A 226 1.51 -14.42 -2.53
N ALA A 227 0.39 -13.97 -1.97
CA ALA A 227 0.17 -13.96 -0.53
C ALA A 227 -1.17 -14.61 -0.16
N LYS A 228 -1.17 -15.37 0.95
CA LYS A 228 -2.39 -15.98 1.50
C LYS A 228 -3.04 -15.05 2.54
N ILE A 229 -4.23 -14.55 2.24
CA ILE A 229 -5.03 -13.64 3.09
C ILE A 229 -6.41 -14.28 3.27
N GLU A 230 -6.89 -14.43 4.51
CA GLU A 230 -8.21 -15.03 4.82
C GLU A 230 -8.54 -16.31 4.03
N ASN A 231 -7.53 -17.18 3.86
CA ASN A 231 -7.58 -18.45 3.12
C ASN A 231 -7.64 -18.35 1.58
N GLN A 232 -7.57 -17.16 1.01
CA GLN A 232 -7.48 -16.93 -0.43
C GLN A 232 -6.06 -16.49 -0.83
N TRP A 233 -5.64 -16.81 -2.06
CA TRP A 233 -4.36 -16.37 -2.62
C TRP A 233 -4.54 -15.15 -3.53
N TYR A 234 -3.67 -14.16 -3.34
CA TYR A 234 -3.71 -12.88 -4.04
C TYR A 234 -2.35 -12.54 -4.66
N ARG A 235 -2.38 -11.81 -5.78
CA ARG A 235 -1.18 -11.17 -6.33
C ARG A 235 -0.91 -9.89 -5.56
N VAL A 236 0.30 -9.77 -5.02
CA VAL A 236 0.66 -8.64 -4.17
C VAL A 236 2.00 -8.04 -4.55
N ILE A 237 2.16 -6.75 -4.23
CA ILE A 237 3.46 -6.09 -4.16
C ILE A 237 3.78 -5.79 -2.69
N ILE A 238 5.01 -6.05 -2.27
CA ILE A 238 5.46 -5.75 -0.91
C ILE A 238 5.77 -4.26 -0.81
N LYS A 239 5.03 -3.53 0.03
CA LYS A 239 5.23 -2.10 0.27
C LYS A 239 6.13 -1.83 1.48
N GLY A 240 6.20 -2.76 2.43
CA GLY A 240 7.07 -2.65 3.59
C GLY A 240 7.31 -3.99 4.28
N ILE A 241 8.45 -4.11 4.94
CA ILE A 241 8.83 -5.25 5.77
C ILE A 241 8.91 -4.75 7.21
N LEU A 242 8.13 -5.34 8.10
CA LEU A 242 8.05 -4.94 9.51
C LEU A 242 8.97 -5.81 10.37
N ARG A 243 9.39 -5.27 11.52
CA ARG A 243 10.36 -5.95 12.40
C ARG A 243 9.83 -7.23 13.05
N ASN A 244 8.52 -7.33 13.25
CA ASN A 244 7.83 -8.51 13.80
C ASN A 244 7.57 -9.62 12.78
N GLY A 245 8.17 -9.58 11.58
CA GLY A 245 7.98 -10.62 10.56
C GLY A 245 6.69 -10.49 9.75
N PHE A 246 5.91 -9.42 9.95
CA PHE A 246 4.81 -9.07 9.06
C PHE A 246 5.32 -8.26 7.86
N LEU A 247 4.53 -8.29 6.79
CA LEU A 247 4.75 -7.56 5.56
C LEU A 247 3.53 -6.67 5.31
N SER A 248 3.77 -5.41 4.97
CA SER A 248 2.74 -4.56 4.40
C SER A 248 2.68 -4.81 2.92
N VAL A 249 1.51 -5.22 2.44
CA VAL A 249 1.29 -5.61 1.04
C VAL A 249 0.18 -4.78 0.42
N TYR A 250 0.24 -4.65 -0.90
CA TYR A 250 -0.85 -4.09 -1.70
C TYR A 250 -1.37 -5.17 -2.65
N GLU A 251 -2.66 -5.47 -2.55
CA GLU A 251 -3.36 -6.40 -3.44
C GLU A 251 -3.52 -5.76 -4.82
N LEU A 252 -2.85 -6.34 -5.81
CA LEU A 252 -2.73 -5.75 -7.15
C LEU A 252 -4.04 -5.81 -7.94
N ASP A 253 -4.97 -6.66 -7.52
CA ASP A 253 -6.25 -6.83 -8.19
C ASP A 253 -7.38 -6.07 -7.53
N TYR A 254 -7.34 -5.88 -6.21
CA TYR A 254 -8.42 -5.24 -5.45
C TYR A 254 -8.07 -3.84 -4.95
N GLY A 255 -6.78 -3.51 -4.91
CA GLY A 255 -6.24 -2.26 -4.43
C GLY A 255 -6.33 -2.05 -2.92
N LYS A 256 -6.40 -3.14 -2.16
CA LYS A 256 -6.41 -3.16 -0.70
C LYS A 256 -4.99 -3.20 -0.14
N HIS A 257 -4.80 -2.55 1.01
CA HIS A 257 -3.58 -2.64 1.79
C HIS A 257 -3.78 -3.59 2.96
N GLU A 258 -2.98 -4.64 3.03
CA GLU A 258 -3.11 -5.69 4.04
C GLU A 258 -1.79 -5.97 4.76
N PHE A 259 -1.89 -6.72 5.86
CA PHE A 259 -0.75 -7.27 6.59
C PHE A 259 -0.74 -8.79 6.55
N VAL A 260 0.38 -9.35 6.12
CA VAL A 260 0.57 -10.79 6.05
C VAL A 260 1.85 -11.20 6.74
N SER A 261 1.82 -12.34 7.43
CA SER A 261 3.06 -12.97 7.90
C SER A 261 3.94 -13.31 6.68
N ILE A 262 5.25 -13.12 6.81
CA ILE A 262 6.23 -13.55 5.79
C ILE A 262 6.07 -15.02 5.40
N GLU A 263 5.62 -15.86 6.33
CA GLU A 263 5.37 -17.29 6.11
C GLU A 263 4.22 -17.56 5.14
N LYS A 264 3.33 -16.58 4.92
CA LYS A 264 2.18 -16.67 4.01
C LYS A 264 2.48 -16.14 2.61
N VAL A 265 3.74 -15.81 2.32
CA VAL A 265 4.17 -15.25 1.03
C VAL A 265 4.98 -16.26 0.23
N ARG A 266 4.68 -16.37 -1.06
CA ARG A 266 5.34 -17.26 -2.03
C ARG A 266 5.76 -16.47 -3.27
N PRO A 267 6.76 -16.90 -4.03
CA PRO A 267 7.11 -16.24 -5.29
C PRO A 267 5.93 -16.29 -6.25
N LEU A 268 5.64 -15.19 -6.95
CA LEU A 268 4.58 -15.17 -7.96
C LEU A 268 5.07 -15.84 -9.25
N MET A 269 4.48 -16.97 -9.64
CA MET A 269 4.82 -17.64 -10.91
C MET A 269 4.45 -16.82 -12.13
N ASP A 270 5.26 -16.91 -13.19
CA ASP A 270 5.09 -16.12 -14.41
C ASP A 270 3.76 -16.39 -15.13
N THR A 271 3.22 -17.61 -15.01
CA THR A 271 1.87 -17.94 -15.51
C THR A 271 0.80 -17.03 -14.92
N PHE A 272 0.92 -16.63 -13.65
CA PHE A 272 -0.01 -15.74 -12.95
C PHE A 272 0.26 -14.25 -13.22
N ARG A 273 1.26 -13.92 -14.05
CA ARG A 273 1.57 -12.57 -14.52
C ARG A 273 1.07 -12.31 -15.95
N LYS A 274 0.30 -13.23 -16.55
CA LYS A 274 -0.25 -13.03 -17.90
C LYS A 274 -1.44 -12.07 -17.91
N LEU A 275 -2.32 -12.17 -16.92
CA LEU A 275 -3.43 -11.24 -16.75
C LEU A 275 -2.88 -9.88 -16.24
N PRO A 276 -3.25 -8.74 -16.81
CA PRO A 276 -2.96 -7.44 -16.23
C PRO A 276 -3.46 -7.35 -14.78
N PHE A 277 -2.86 -6.46 -13.98
CA PHE A 277 -3.39 -6.14 -12.65
C PHE A 277 -4.72 -5.40 -12.76
N GLN A 278 -5.69 -5.81 -11.94
CA GLN A 278 -7.08 -5.37 -12.11
C GLN A 278 -7.44 -4.13 -11.30
N ALA A 279 -6.61 -3.72 -10.34
CA ALA A 279 -6.84 -2.51 -9.54
C ALA A 279 -6.44 -1.25 -10.32
N ILE A 280 -7.43 -0.41 -10.63
CA ILE A 280 -7.21 0.92 -11.24
C ILE A 280 -7.50 1.99 -10.18
N THR A 281 -6.51 2.85 -9.90
CA THR A 281 -6.74 4.03 -9.06
C THR A 281 -7.58 5.06 -9.81
N ALA A 282 -8.64 5.54 -9.17
CA ALA A 282 -9.58 6.49 -9.73
C ALA A 282 -9.95 7.60 -8.72
N GLN A 283 -10.45 8.70 -9.26
CA GLN A 283 -11.01 9.82 -8.52
C GLN A 283 -12.21 10.38 -9.30
N LEU A 284 -13.13 11.04 -8.60
CA LEU A 284 -14.20 11.78 -9.27
C LEU A 284 -13.59 12.98 -10.00
N ALA A 285 -14.08 13.25 -11.20
CA ALA A 285 -13.74 14.45 -11.95
C ALA A 285 -14.53 15.65 -11.41
N GLY A 286 -13.89 16.82 -11.36
CA GLY A 286 -14.42 18.06 -10.79
C GLY A 286 -13.60 18.53 -9.60
#